data_AF-A0A957MZX3-F1
#
_entry.id   AF-A0A957MZX3-F1
#
_cell.length_a   1.000
_cell.length_b   1.000
_cell.length_c   1.000
_cell.angle_alpha   90.00
_cell.angle_beta   90.00
_cell.angle_gamma   90.00
#
_symmetry.space_group_name_H-M   'P 1'
#
loop_
_entity.id
_entity.type
_entity.pdbx_description
1 polymer ?
#
loop_
_entity_poly.entity_id
_entity_poly.type
_entity_poly.pdbx_seq_one_letter_code
_entity_poly.pdbx_strand_id
1 'polypeptide(L)'
;MNRSWPRRLLAALLLVALILPAEPLLAAPPVQAGNALQDCSTVREETLQGELNTVTQQIFAEQIAALDLDAIIARQWVTLEMDQAMDDAVDLAVARVQSETDLWNKFLSGWSPDLARDLTLAVANYTFDAPTFRAKMDELSAAISQDIASQLALASADSASAALYCLQTFIGTNYSAALVRSFESRVQAA
;
A
#
# COMPACT_ATOMS: atom_id res chain seq x y z
N MET A 1 -14.20 59.82 -7.80
CA MET A 1 -13.39 58.66 -8.24
C MET A 1 -14.05 57.38 -7.74
N ASN A 2 -14.72 56.64 -8.64
CA ASN A 2 -15.65 55.56 -8.29
C ASN A 2 -14.93 54.25 -7.94
N ARG A 3 -15.00 53.87 -6.65
CA ARG A 3 -14.38 52.67 -6.04
C ARG A 3 -15.05 51.33 -6.41
N SER A 4 -16.09 51.36 -7.25
CA SER A 4 -16.89 50.19 -7.66
C SER A 4 -16.35 49.46 -8.90
N TRP A 5 -15.45 50.11 -9.65
CA TRP A 5 -14.83 49.56 -10.87
C TRP A 5 -13.99 48.28 -10.64
N PRO A 6 -13.06 48.22 -9.66
CA PRO A 6 -12.20 47.03 -9.50
C PRO A 6 -13.00 45.81 -9.01
N ARG A 7 -14.07 46.03 -8.24
CA ARG A 7 -14.93 44.98 -7.69
C ARG A 7 -15.78 44.31 -8.77
N ARG A 8 -16.22 45.07 -9.77
CA ARG A 8 -16.97 44.55 -10.93
C ARG A 8 -16.06 43.78 -11.90
N LEU A 9 -14.81 44.24 -12.07
CA LEU A 9 -13.81 43.49 -12.85
C LEU A 9 -13.44 42.16 -12.20
N LEU A 10 -13.26 42.14 -10.87
CA LEU A 10 -12.98 40.91 -10.11
C LEU A 10 -14.15 39.92 -10.18
N ALA A 11 -15.38 40.39 -10.05
CA ALA A 11 -16.57 39.55 -10.17
C ALA A 11 -16.75 38.99 -11.59
N ALA A 12 -16.43 39.77 -12.62
CA ALA A 12 -16.47 39.31 -14.02
C ALA A 12 -15.41 38.25 -14.31
N LEU A 13 -14.19 38.41 -13.77
CA LEU A 13 -13.09 37.43 -13.90
C LEU A 13 -13.41 36.10 -13.20
N LEU A 14 -14.05 36.15 -12.02
CA LEU A 14 -14.48 34.96 -11.29
C LEU A 14 -15.58 34.18 -12.02
N LEU A 15 -16.53 34.89 -12.65
CA LEU A 15 -17.58 34.25 -13.44
C LEU A 15 -17.01 33.60 -14.71
N VAL A 16 -16.03 34.22 -15.38
CA VAL A 16 -15.40 33.63 -16.57
C VAL A 16 -14.59 32.37 -16.22
N ALA A 17 -13.95 32.32 -15.04
CA ALA A 17 -13.23 31.13 -14.59
C ALA A 17 -14.14 29.91 -14.30
N LEU A 18 -15.43 30.15 -13.99
CA LEU A 18 -16.42 29.11 -13.70
C LEU A 18 -17.11 28.53 -14.95
N ILE A 19 -16.95 29.17 -16.12
CA ILE A 19 -17.60 28.76 -17.38
C ILE A 19 -16.62 27.99 -18.28
N LEU A 20 -15.33 27.93 -17.94
CA LEU A 20 -14.39 27.05 -18.60
C LEU A 20 -14.78 25.59 -18.29
N PRO A 21 -15.09 24.75 -19.30
CA PRO A 21 -15.31 23.35 -19.06
C PRO A 21 -14.05 22.77 -18.43
N ALA A 22 -14.20 22.14 -17.27
CA ALA A 22 -13.22 21.18 -16.81
C ALA A 22 -13.26 20.03 -17.80
N GLU A 23 -12.50 20.16 -18.89
CA GLU A 23 -12.16 19.00 -19.71
C GLU A 23 -11.56 18.00 -18.72
N PRO A 24 -12.09 16.76 -18.65
CA PRO A 24 -11.35 15.72 -17.98
C PRO A 24 -10.05 15.65 -18.76
N LEU A 25 -8.97 16.15 -18.16
CA LEU A 25 -7.64 15.65 -18.46
C LEU A 25 -7.80 14.14 -18.26
N LEU A 26 -8.01 13.43 -19.37
CA LEU A 26 -7.75 12.01 -19.43
C LEU A 26 -6.34 11.92 -18.87
N ALA A 27 -6.25 11.42 -17.64
CA ALA A 27 -5.01 11.11 -17.00
C ALA A 27 -4.35 10.13 -17.96
N ALA A 28 -3.48 10.66 -18.82
CA ALA A 28 -2.54 9.84 -19.54
C ALA A 28 -1.85 9.04 -18.42
N PRO A 29 -1.86 7.70 -18.50
CA PRO A 29 -1.09 6.92 -17.54
C PRO A 29 0.32 7.53 -17.53
N PRO A 30 0.95 7.67 -16.35
CA PRO A 30 2.34 8.10 -16.32
C PRO A 30 3.08 7.24 -17.34
N VAL A 31 3.83 7.87 -18.24
CA VAL A 31 4.65 7.16 -19.22
C VAL A 31 5.54 6.24 -18.40
N GLN A 32 5.12 4.98 -18.26
CA GLN A 32 5.81 3.96 -17.52
C GLN A 32 7.00 3.59 -18.40
N ALA A 33 8.07 4.36 -18.22
CA ALA A 33 9.37 4.13 -18.81
C ALA A 33 10.00 2.92 -18.12
N GLY A 34 9.43 1.76 -18.39
CA GLY A 34 9.97 0.46 -18.03
C GLY A 34 9.79 -0.46 -19.23
N ASN A 35 10.84 -1.19 -19.59
CA ASN A 35 10.90 -2.10 -20.73
C ASN A 35 9.71 -3.11 -20.82
N ALA A 36 8.90 -3.26 -19.76
CA ALA A 36 7.72 -4.12 -19.70
C ALA A 36 6.57 -3.72 -20.64
N LEU A 37 6.43 -2.44 -21.00
CA LEU A 37 5.31 -1.96 -21.85
C LEU A 37 5.63 -1.91 -23.35
N GLN A 38 6.89 -2.14 -23.71
CA GLN A 38 7.40 -1.86 -25.04
C GLN A 38 7.00 -2.93 -26.08
N ASP A 39 6.52 -4.10 -25.63
CA ASP A 39 6.13 -5.21 -26.51
C ASP A 39 4.63 -5.27 -26.86
N CYS A 40 3.79 -4.40 -26.30
CA CYS A 40 2.34 -4.43 -26.55
C CYS A 40 1.92 -3.99 -27.96
N SER A 41 2.83 -3.42 -28.77
CA SER A 41 2.56 -2.99 -30.14
C SER A 41 2.61 -4.10 -31.19
N THR A 42 3.25 -5.24 -30.90
CA THR A 42 3.46 -6.36 -31.84
C THR A 42 2.59 -7.58 -31.53
N VAL A 43 1.64 -7.44 -30.60
CA VAL A 43 0.76 -8.51 -30.14
C VAL A 43 -0.23 -8.91 -31.24
N ARG A 44 -0.36 -10.21 -31.50
CA ARG A 44 -1.34 -10.77 -32.43
C ARG A 44 -2.66 -11.03 -31.72
N GLU A 45 -3.76 -10.96 -32.45
CA GLU A 45 -5.12 -11.11 -31.90
C GLU A 45 -5.29 -12.45 -31.17
N GLU A 46 -4.75 -13.53 -31.75
CA GLU A 46 -4.81 -14.89 -31.19
C GLU A 46 -4.02 -15.09 -29.90
N THR A 47 -3.06 -14.20 -29.58
CA THR A 47 -2.23 -14.29 -28.37
C THR A 47 -2.51 -13.16 -27.37
N LEU A 48 -3.36 -12.17 -27.73
CA LEU A 48 -3.61 -10.98 -26.93
C LEU A 48 -3.99 -11.27 -25.49
N GLN A 49 -4.89 -12.22 -25.25
CA GLN A 49 -5.31 -12.57 -23.88
C GLN A 49 -4.14 -13.16 -23.06
N GLY A 50 -3.29 -13.98 -23.69
CA GLY A 50 -2.12 -14.55 -23.05
C GLY A 50 -1.08 -13.49 -22.71
N GLU A 51 -0.80 -12.58 -23.64
CA GLU A 51 0.15 -11.47 -23.44
C GLU A 51 -0.33 -10.50 -22.35
N LEU A 52 -1.62 -10.13 -22.36
CA LEU A 52 -2.20 -9.28 -21.31
C LEU A 52 -2.08 -9.94 -19.93
N ASN A 53 -2.33 -11.24 -19.83
CA ASN A 53 -2.18 -11.96 -18.59
C ASN A 53 -0.71 -12.00 -18.13
N THR A 54 0.24 -12.24 -19.05
CA THR A 54 1.68 -12.23 -18.75
C THR A 54 2.14 -10.87 -18.22
N VAL A 55 1.81 -9.78 -18.92
CA VAL A 55 2.19 -8.41 -18.53
C VAL A 55 1.61 -8.06 -17.16
N THR A 56 0.33 -8.38 -16.94
CA THR A 56 -0.34 -8.12 -15.65
C THR A 56 0.34 -8.90 -14.52
N GLN A 57 0.63 -10.19 -14.74
CA GLN A 57 1.29 -11.03 -13.73
C GLN A 57 2.73 -10.60 -13.45
N GLN A 58 3.47 -10.18 -14.48
CA GLN A 58 4.84 -9.72 -14.31
C GLN A 58 4.91 -8.44 -13.49
N ILE A 59 4.10 -7.43 -13.82
CA ILE A 59 4.06 -6.16 -13.08
C ILE A 59 3.66 -6.42 -11.62
N PHE A 60 2.65 -7.25 -11.40
CA PHE A 60 2.23 -7.64 -10.06
C PHE A 60 3.34 -8.36 -9.28
N ALA A 61 4.04 -9.30 -9.93
CA ALA A 61 5.14 -10.05 -9.31
C ALA A 61 6.34 -9.16 -8.96
N GLU A 62 6.71 -8.22 -9.84
CA GLU A 62 7.78 -7.25 -9.59
C GLU A 62 7.44 -6.33 -8.41
N GLN A 63 6.19 -5.86 -8.34
CA GLN A 63 5.72 -5.00 -7.24
C GLN A 63 5.69 -5.74 -5.90
N ILE A 64 5.26 -7.01 -5.88
CA ILE A 64 5.31 -7.84 -4.67
C ILE A 64 6.75 -8.15 -4.28
N ALA A 65 7.64 -8.41 -5.24
CA ALA A 65 9.05 -8.66 -4.97
C ALA A 65 9.76 -7.44 -4.35
N ALA A 66 9.25 -6.24 -4.62
CA ALA A 66 9.72 -4.99 -4.03
C ALA A 66 9.12 -4.68 -2.64
N LEU A 67 8.20 -5.52 -2.13
CA LEU A 67 7.55 -5.29 -0.84
C LEU A 67 8.52 -5.57 0.32
N ASP A 68 8.94 -4.50 1.00
CA ASP A 68 9.87 -4.55 2.12
C ASP A 68 9.10 -4.72 3.45
N LEU A 69 8.91 -5.97 3.86
CA LEU A 69 8.24 -6.31 5.12
C LEU A 69 8.96 -5.74 6.34
N ASP A 70 10.29 -5.73 6.34
CA ASP A 70 11.09 -5.24 7.46
C ASP A 70 10.91 -3.72 7.62
N ALA A 71 10.87 -2.97 6.52
CA ALA A 71 10.60 -1.54 6.55
C ALA A 71 9.16 -1.23 6.99
N ILE A 72 8.17 -2.06 6.61
CA ILE A 72 6.78 -1.91 7.08
C ILE A 72 6.73 -2.14 8.60
N ILE A 73 7.30 -3.24 9.09
CA ILE A 73 7.33 -3.58 10.52
C ILE A 73 8.04 -2.47 11.30
N ALA A 74 9.23 -2.04 10.87
CA ALA A 74 10.00 -1.00 11.55
C ALA A 74 9.23 0.33 11.63
N ARG A 75 8.55 0.72 10.56
CA ARG A 75 7.72 1.94 10.55
C ARG A 75 6.55 1.83 11.53
N GLN A 76 5.83 0.72 11.50
CA GLN A 76 4.67 0.52 12.39
C GLN A 76 5.10 0.39 13.85
N TRP A 77 6.24 -0.24 14.11
CA TRP A 77 6.86 -0.33 15.44
C TRP A 77 7.09 1.05 16.05
N VAL A 78 7.70 1.96 15.29
CA VAL A 78 7.94 3.35 15.72
C VAL A 78 6.64 4.13 15.82
N THR A 79 5.74 3.99 14.84
CA THR A 79 4.47 4.74 14.77
C THR A 79 3.56 4.44 15.97
N LEU A 80 3.57 3.20 16.44
CA LEU A 80 2.75 2.75 17.56
C LEU A 80 3.45 2.84 18.92
N GLU A 81 4.68 3.38 18.94
CA GLU A 81 5.49 3.54 20.16
C GLU A 81 5.68 2.21 20.89
N MET A 82 5.95 1.13 20.15
CA MET A 82 6.04 -0.23 20.69
C MET A 82 7.14 -0.38 21.74
N ASP A 83 8.23 0.38 21.64
CA ASP A 83 9.29 0.41 22.66
C ASP A 83 8.74 0.91 24.00
N GLN A 84 8.00 2.01 24.00
CA GLN A 84 7.38 2.55 25.20
C GLN A 84 6.32 1.58 25.77
N ALA A 85 5.50 0.98 24.90
CA ALA A 85 4.53 -0.02 25.33
C ALA A 85 5.18 -1.24 26.00
N MET A 86 6.35 -1.67 25.50
CA MET A 86 7.15 -2.74 26.10
C MET A 86 7.71 -2.30 27.46
N ASP A 87 8.34 -1.13 27.53
CA ASP A 87 8.94 -0.61 28.76
C ASP A 87 7.89 -0.47 29.89
N ASP A 88 6.73 0.13 29.59
CA ASP A 88 5.63 0.27 30.54
C ASP A 88 5.12 -1.11 31.04
N ALA A 89 5.08 -2.10 30.16
CA ALA A 89 4.66 -3.45 30.50
C ALA A 89 5.71 -4.20 31.33
N VAL A 90 6.99 -3.98 31.07
CA VAL A 90 8.11 -4.49 31.89
C VAL A 90 8.08 -3.86 33.27
N ASP A 91 7.90 -2.55 33.39
CA ASP A 91 7.83 -1.86 34.68
C ASP A 91 6.67 -2.38 35.54
N LEU A 92 5.50 -2.56 34.94
CA LEU A 92 4.34 -3.15 35.62
C LEU A 92 4.62 -4.60 36.06
N ALA A 93 5.23 -5.40 35.20
CA ALA A 93 5.59 -6.79 35.50
C ALA A 93 6.60 -6.88 36.63
N VAL A 94 7.63 -6.02 36.62
CA VAL A 94 8.64 -5.93 37.68
C VAL A 94 8.00 -5.52 39.00
N ALA A 95 7.14 -4.50 39.00
CA ALA A 95 6.43 -4.06 40.21
C ALA A 95 5.57 -5.19 40.80
N ARG A 96 4.88 -5.95 39.94
CA ARG A 96 4.10 -7.11 40.35
C ARG A 96 4.97 -8.21 40.96
N VAL A 97 6.04 -8.64 40.27
CA VAL A 97 6.98 -9.65 40.80
C VAL A 97 7.53 -9.20 42.14
N GLN A 98 7.97 -7.94 42.28
CA GLN A 98 8.48 -7.43 43.55
C GLN A 98 7.45 -7.53 44.68
N SER A 99 6.19 -7.15 44.43
CA SER A 99 5.11 -7.24 45.42
C SER A 99 4.82 -8.67 45.88
N GLU A 100 4.97 -9.65 44.99
CA GLU A 100 4.74 -11.08 45.29
C GLU A 100 5.95 -11.73 46.00
N THR A 101 7.13 -11.10 45.95
CA THR A 101 8.42 -11.71 46.36
C THR A 101 9.00 -11.15 47.68
N ASP A 102 8.36 -10.15 48.29
CA ASP A 102 9.07 -8.96 48.79
C ASP A 102 10.12 -9.10 49.93
N LEU A 103 10.22 -10.15 50.76
CA LEU A 103 11.15 -10.06 51.91
C LEU A 103 12.14 -11.21 52.12
N TRP A 104 11.72 -12.48 52.12
CA TRP A 104 12.66 -13.61 52.31
C TRP A 104 13.29 -14.11 51.00
N ASN A 105 12.58 -13.98 49.88
CA ASN A 105 13.09 -14.36 48.57
C ASN A 105 14.08 -13.34 48.00
N LYS A 106 13.98 -12.04 48.37
CA LYS A 106 14.96 -10.99 48.01
C LYS A 106 16.37 -11.27 48.53
N PHE A 107 16.48 -11.90 49.70
CA PHE A 107 17.76 -12.28 50.29
C PHE A 107 18.36 -13.52 49.61
N LEU A 108 17.53 -14.51 49.26
CA LEU A 108 17.96 -15.77 48.61
C LEU A 108 18.19 -15.62 47.10
N SER A 109 17.53 -14.68 46.42
CA SER A 109 17.64 -14.45 44.96
C SER A 109 18.99 -13.86 44.55
N GLY A 110 19.61 -13.06 45.42
CA GLY A 110 20.95 -12.51 45.17
C GLY A 110 22.08 -13.55 45.17
N TRP A 111 21.81 -14.78 45.59
CA TRP A 111 22.79 -15.85 45.76
C TRP A 111 22.47 -17.15 44.99
N SER A 112 21.34 -17.21 44.26
CA SER A 112 20.84 -18.40 43.56
C SER A 112 20.56 -18.11 42.08
N PRO A 113 21.31 -18.72 41.13
CA PRO A 113 21.05 -18.58 39.69
C PRO A 113 19.65 -19.06 39.26
N ASP A 114 19.12 -20.11 39.89
CA ASP A 114 17.80 -20.66 39.58
C ASP A 114 16.69 -19.67 39.93
N LEU A 115 16.80 -19.00 41.08
CA LEU A 115 15.82 -18.01 41.50
C LEU A 115 15.86 -16.76 40.61
N ALA A 116 17.04 -16.31 40.16
CA ALA A 116 17.16 -15.23 39.20
C ALA A 116 16.49 -15.58 37.85
N ARG A 117 16.65 -16.82 37.38
CA ARG A 117 15.98 -17.32 36.17
C ARG A 117 14.47 -17.33 36.33
N ASP A 118 13.96 -17.86 37.45
CA ASP A 118 12.52 -17.95 37.70
C ASP A 118 11.86 -16.56 37.81
N LEU A 119 12.53 -15.59 38.45
CA LEU A 119 12.06 -14.20 38.51
C LEU A 119 12.06 -13.54 37.13
N THR A 120 13.09 -13.77 36.32
CA THR A 120 13.15 -13.23 34.94
C THR A 120 12.03 -13.82 34.08
N LEU A 121 11.76 -15.12 34.21
CA LEU A 121 10.65 -15.77 33.53
C LEU A 121 9.29 -15.23 33.99
N ALA A 122 9.12 -14.96 35.29
CA ALA A 122 7.90 -14.36 35.81
C ALA A 122 7.68 -12.95 35.26
N VAL A 123 8.72 -12.10 35.22
CA VAL A 123 8.66 -10.78 34.60
C VAL A 123 8.26 -10.90 33.13
N ALA A 124 8.97 -11.72 32.35
CA ALA A 124 8.67 -11.90 30.94
C ALA A 124 7.23 -12.38 30.72
N ASN A 125 6.78 -13.38 31.49
CA ASN A 125 5.42 -13.88 31.37
C ASN A 125 4.39 -12.79 31.70
N TYR A 126 4.59 -12.01 32.75
CA TYR A 126 3.67 -10.91 33.10
C TYR A 126 3.70 -9.76 32.09
N THR A 127 4.85 -9.45 31.49
CA THR A 127 4.95 -8.45 30.40
C THR A 127 4.13 -8.90 29.19
N PHE A 128 4.33 -10.12 28.69
CA PHE A 128 3.60 -10.65 27.54
C PHE A 128 2.12 -10.97 27.85
N ASP A 129 1.79 -11.17 29.13
CA ASP A 129 0.41 -11.37 29.58
C ASP A 129 -0.34 -10.07 29.87
N ALA A 130 0.36 -8.93 29.91
CA ALA A 130 -0.25 -7.63 30.19
C ALA A 130 -1.32 -7.31 29.14
N PRO A 131 -2.59 -7.08 29.53
CA PRO A 131 -3.68 -6.82 28.57
C PRO A 131 -3.41 -5.61 27.67
N THR A 132 -2.78 -4.57 28.21
CA THR A 132 -2.39 -3.37 27.48
C THR A 132 -1.33 -3.66 26.41
N PHE A 133 -0.32 -4.46 26.75
CA PHE A 133 0.73 -4.84 25.81
C PHE A 133 0.20 -5.76 24.70
N ARG A 134 -0.66 -6.73 25.05
CA ARG A 134 -1.34 -7.57 24.05
C ARG A 134 -2.18 -6.76 23.08
N ALA A 135 -2.95 -5.79 23.58
CA ALA A 135 -3.73 -4.89 22.73
C ALA A 135 -2.84 -4.07 21.78
N LYS A 136 -1.65 -3.65 22.24
CA LYS A 136 -0.65 -2.99 21.38
C LYS A 136 -0.08 -3.91 20.30
N MET A 137 0.17 -5.17 20.63
CA MET A 137 0.57 -6.18 19.63
C MET A 137 -0.53 -6.45 18.60
N ASP A 138 -1.80 -6.47 19.01
CA ASP A 138 -2.94 -6.59 18.10
C ASP A 138 -3.05 -5.37 17.17
N GLU A 139 -2.85 -4.16 17.71
CA GLU A 139 -2.81 -2.90 16.95
C GLU A 139 -1.69 -2.92 15.92
N LEU A 140 -0.48 -3.37 16.30
CA LEU A 140 0.66 -3.54 15.41
C LEU A 140 0.36 -4.52 14.26
N SER A 141 -0.20 -5.69 14.59
CA SER A 141 -0.58 -6.70 13.61
C SER A 141 -1.61 -6.17 12.60
N ALA A 142 -2.62 -5.44 13.09
CA ALA A 142 -3.64 -4.82 12.25
C ALA A 142 -3.05 -3.75 11.33
N ALA A 143 -2.15 -2.90 11.85
CA ALA A 143 -1.51 -1.83 11.08
C ALA A 143 -0.60 -2.38 9.97
N ILE A 144 0.22 -3.40 10.28
CA ILE A 144 1.07 -4.09 9.29
C ILE A 144 0.19 -4.72 8.21
N SER A 145 -0.88 -5.42 8.61
CA SER A 145 -1.80 -6.07 7.66
C SER A 145 -2.47 -5.07 6.72
N GLN A 146 -2.87 -3.91 7.25
CA GLN A 146 -3.47 -2.84 6.48
C GLN A 146 -2.48 -2.23 5.47
N ASP A 147 -1.22 -2.03 5.87
CA ASP A 147 -0.18 -1.48 4.98
C ASP A 147 0.12 -2.45 3.83
N ILE A 148 0.31 -3.74 4.13
CA ILE A 148 0.49 -4.79 3.13
C ILE A 148 -0.70 -4.84 2.17
N ALA A 149 -1.93 -4.80 2.69
CA ALA A 149 -3.13 -4.81 1.86
C ALA A 149 -3.22 -3.57 0.94
N SER A 150 -2.82 -2.39 1.43
CA SER A 150 -2.77 -1.18 0.62
C SER A 150 -1.75 -1.29 -0.51
N GLN A 151 -0.56 -1.84 -0.24
CA GLN A 151 0.46 -2.03 -1.27
C GLN A 151 0.03 -3.05 -2.33
N LEU A 152 -0.64 -4.13 -1.91
CA LEU A 152 -1.22 -5.11 -2.84
C LEU A 152 -2.31 -4.50 -3.71
N ALA A 153 -3.13 -3.61 -3.16
CA ALA A 153 -4.15 -2.89 -3.91
C ALA A 153 -3.53 -1.95 -4.97
N LEU A 154 -2.44 -1.26 -4.63
CA LEU A 154 -1.68 -0.44 -5.57
C LEU A 154 -1.06 -1.29 -6.68
N ALA A 155 -0.41 -2.40 -6.33
CA ALA A 155 0.15 -3.33 -7.30
C ALA A 155 -0.91 -3.88 -8.27
N SER A 156 -2.11 -4.18 -7.76
CA SER A 156 -3.25 -4.62 -8.56
C SER A 156 -3.73 -3.53 -9.52
N ALA A 157 -3.85 -2.29 -9.04
CA ALA A 157 -4.27 -1.15 -9.83
C ALA A 157 -3.27 -0.83 -10.97
N ASP A 158 -1.97 -0.89 -10.68
CA ASP A 158 -0.91 -0.68 -11.67
C ASP A 158 -0.93 -1.76 -12.75
N SER A 159 -1.12 -3.02 -12.34
CA SER A 159 -1.21 -4.16 -13.26
C SER A 159 -2.43 -4.04 -14.19
N ALA A 160 -3.59 -3.67 -13.65
CA ALA A 160 -4.80 -3.42 -14.44
C ALA A 160 -4.61 -2.24 -15.41
N SER A 161 -3.95 -1.17 -14.97
CA SER A 161 -3.66 0.00 -15.80
C SER A 161 -2.74 -0.36 -16.98
N ALA A 162 -1.73 -1.20 -16.75
CA ALA A 162 -0.86 -1.71 -17.80
C ALA A 162 -1.61 -2.58 -18.81
N ALA A 163 -2.49 -3.47 -18.36
CA ALA A 163 -3.32 -4.28 -19.25
C ALA A 163 -4.24 -3.42 -20.13
N LEU A 164 -4.88 -2.40 -19.54
CA LEU A 164 -5.71 -1.44 -20.28
C LEU A 164 -4.89 -0.66 -21.32
N TYR A 165 -3.68 -0.24 -20.96
CA TYR A 165 -2.77 0.43 -21.88
C TYR A 165 -2.40 -0.47 -23.08
N CYS A 166 -2.08 -1.74 -22.83
CA CYS A 166 -1.78 -2.72 -23.89
C CYS A 166 -2.98 -2.98 -24.79
N LEU A 167 -4.18 -3.08 -24.22
CA LEU A 167 -5.42 -3.21 -24.99
C LEU A 167 -5.68 -1.98 -25.88
N GLN A 168 -5.53 -0.77 -25.34
CA GLN A 168 -5.68 0.48 -26.11
C GLN A 168 -4.69 0.56 -27.26
N THR A 169 -3.43 0.17 -27.01
CA THR A 169 -2.37 0.15 -28.02
C THR A 169 -2.69 -0.84 -29.15
N PHE A 170 -3.11 -2.08 -28.81
CA PHE A 170 -3.51 -3.09 -29.78
C PHE A 170 -4.69 -2.63 -30.64
N ILE A 171 -5.72 -2.04 -30.02
CA ILE A 171 -6.88 -1.50 -30.75
C ILE A 171 -6.41 -0.40 -31.70
N GLY A 172 -5.61 0.55 -31.23
CA GLY A 172 -5.10 1.67 -32.04
C GLY A 172 -4.34 1.21 -33.28
N THR A 173 -3.48 0.19 -33.16
CA THR A 173 -2.68 -0.33 -34.29
C THR A 173 -3.51 -1.17 -35.27
N ASN A 174 -4.52 -1.90 -34.80
CA ASN A 174 -5.26 -2.87 -35.63
C ASN A 174 -6.62 -2.36 -36.15
N TYR A 175 -7.17 -1.28 -35.59
CA TYR A 175 -8.53 -0.80 -35.89
C TYR A 175 -8.74 -0.50 -37.39
N SER A 176 -7.81 0.24 -38.01
CA SER A 176 -7.90 0.62 -39.41
C SER A 176 -7.89 -0.60 -40.35
N ALA A 177 -7.05 -1.59 -40.05
CA ALA A 177 -6.96 -2.83 -40.82
C ALA A 177 -8.19 -3.72 -40.63
N ALA A 178 -8.77 -3.74 -39.43
CA ALA A 178 -10.02 -4.46 -39.15
C ALA A 178 -11.21 -3.84 -39.89
N LEU A 179 -11.29 -2.50 -39.95
CA LEU A 179 -12.31 -1.78 -40.74
C LEU A 179 -12.23 -2.12 -42.22
N VAL A 180 -11.02 -2.09 -42.81
CA VAL A 180 -10.81 -2.43 -44.22
C VAL A 180 -11.22 -3.88 -44.51
N ARG A 181 -10.77 -4.84 -43.69
CA ARG A 181 -11.17 -6.26 -43.82
C ARG A 181 -12.69 -6.46 -43.73
N SER A 182 -13.36 -5.74 -42.81
CA SER A 182 -14.81 -5.81 -42.67
C SER A 182 -15.53 -5.25 -43.90
N PHE A 183 -15.03 -4.16 -44.46
CA PHE A 183 -15.57 -3.58 -45.69
C PHE A 183 -15.39 -4.52 -46.89
N GLU A 184 -14.20 -5.06 -47.10
CA GLU A 184 -13.91 -6.02 -48.17
C GLU A 184 -14.78 -7.28 -48.06
N SER A 185 -14.95 -7.82 -46.86
CA SER A 185 -15.85 -8.96 -46.60
C SER A 185 -17.29 -8.68 -47.01
N ARG A 186 -17.81 -7.47 -46.75
CA ARG A 186 -19.17 -7.10 -47.16
C ARG A 186 -19.30 -6.87 -48.65
N VAL A 187 -18.28 -6.31 -49.30
CA VAL A 187 -18.26 -6.13 -50.77
C VAL A 187 -18.19 -7.49 -51.49
N GLN A 188 -17.46 -8.46 -50.95
CA GLN A 188 -17.38 -9.82 -51.52
C GLN A 188 -18.64 -10.66 -51.27
N ALA A 189 -19.43 -10.32 -50.25
CA ALA A 189 -20.70 -10.99 -49.93
C ALA A 189 -21.93 -10.36 -50.61
N ALA A 190 -21.75 -9.28 -51.37
CA ALA A 190 -22.77 -8.56 -52.14
C ALA A 190 -22.68 -8.90 -53.63
#